data_AF-A0A554GME4-F1
#
_entry.id   AF-A0A554GME4-F1
#
_cell.length_a   1.000
_cell.length_b   1.000
_cell.length_c   1.000
_cell.angle_alpha   90.00
_cell.angle_beta   90.00
_cell.angle_gamma   90.00
#
_symmetry.space_group_name_H-M   'P 1'
#
loop_
_entity.id
_entity.type
_entity.pdbx_description
1 polymer ?
#
loop_
_entity_poly.entity_id
_entity_poly.type
_entity_poly.pdbx_seq_one_letter_code
_entity_poly.pdbx_strand_id
1 'polypeptide(L)'
;MRKSLVVSLVSCVSLAVSSVGCGAPAESTEGGQKDTAAQASAALAGAVTVVLGDTACPSGYTLASPEEARANSSAICAQMGTWDIARLANGGAIDGPGYGCGVRTFDARGLGNSICKQVGTASESLGDGVCPSGLTLVSPLVARTNPSGFCATLGTWDVARLAGGGSMDGPGYGCGIRDVDTRGLGNSLCAQMSFVEVLGDKPCAPGTALLSPQEARARSAEVCAKLAPWDVARLAGGGSMDGSGYGCGIRDWDTRTLGNALCQSL
;
A
#
# COMPACT_ATOMS: atom_id res chain seq x y z
N MET A 1 43.20 -1.65 52.22
CA MET A 1 43.53 -3.09 52.44
C MET A 1 43.00 -3.89 51.25
N ARG A 2 43.86 -4.74 50.66
CA ARG A 2 43.64 -5.80 49.63
C ARG A 2 43.21 -5.29 48.22
N LYS A 3 44.09 -5.29 47.20
CA LYS A 3 44.59 -6.42 46.34
C LYS A 3 43.46 -7.06 45.53
N SER A 4 43.51 -7.45 44.25
CA SER A 4 44.41 -7.43 43.07
C SER A 4 43.53 -7.94 41.90
N LEU A 5 43.54 -7.35 40.70
CA LEU A 5 44.29 -7.79 39.48
C LEU A 5 43.96 -9.22 38.99
N VAL A 6 43.30 -9.39 37.83
CA VAL A 6 43.60 -10.44 36.82
C VAL A 6 43.18 -9.97 35.41
N VAL A 7 44.16 -10.05 34.51
CA VAL A 7 44.14 -9.86 33.05
C VAL A 7 43.76 -11.19 32.38
N SER A 8 43.07 -11.17 31.23
CA SER A 8 43.12 -12.31 30.30
C SER A 8 43.00 -11.85 28.85
N LEU A 9 44.16 -11.84 28.17
CA LEU A 9 44.33 -11.87 26.72
C LEU A 9 44.19 -13.33 26.25
N VAL A 10 43.40 -13.60 25.23
CA VAL A 10 43.61 -14.78 24.37
C VAL A 10 43.49 -14.35 22.91
N SER A 11 44.62 -14.51 22.24
CA SER A 11 44.85 -14.36 20.82
C SER A 11 44.66 -15.73 20.17
N CYS A 12 43.94 -15.81 19.04
CA CYS A 12 44.04 -16.94 18.13
C CYS A 12 44.19 -16.42 16.71
N VAL A 13 45.44 -16.42 16.28
CA VAL A 13 45.86 -16.39 14.88
C VAL A 13 45.55 -17.75 14.27
N SER A 14 45.01 -17.78 13.06
CA SER A 14 45.04 -18.96 12.19
C SER A 14 45.28 -18.50 10.76
N LEU A 15 46.53 -18.66 10.33
CA LEU A 15 46.94 -18.76 8.94
C LEU A 15 46.68 -20.20 8.49
N ALA A 16 46.16 -20.40 7.28
CA ALA A 16 47.00 -20.76 6.13
C ALA A 16 46.23 -21.44 4.97
N VAL A 17 46.86 -21.28 3.81
CA VAL A 17 46.88 -22.13 2.60
C VAL A 17 45.78 -21.95 1.55
N SER A 18 46.20 -21.28 0.49
CA SER A 18 45.64 -21.26 -0.86
C SER A 18 45.81 -22.62 -1.55
N SER A 19 44.79 -23.05 -2.30
CA SER A 19 44.93 -24.02 -3.40
C SER A 19 44.25 -23.45 -4.64
N VAL A 20 45.08 -23.17 -5.65
CA VAL A 20 44.68 -22.82 -7.01
C VAL A 20 44.15 -24.09 -7.69
N GLY A 21 42.92 -24.03 -8.19
CA GLY A 21 42.32 -25.07 -9.03
C GLY A 21 41.51 -24.43 -10.14
N CYS A 22 42.07 -24.41 -11.35
CA CYS A 22 41.33 -24.12 -12.58
C CYS A 22 40.43 -25.32 -12.90
N GLY A 23 39.14 -25.18 -12.63
CA GLY A 23 38.11 -26.12 -13.07
C GLY A 23 36.99 -25.34 -13.75
N ALA A 24 36.77 -25.60 -15.04
CA ALA A 24 35.65 -25.07 -15.78
C ALA A 24 34.32 -25.57 -15.17
N PRO A 25 33.33 -24.71 -14.92
CA PRO A 25 32.00 -25.19 -14.62
C PRO A 25 31.23 -25.42 -15.92
N ALA A 26 30.74 -26.64 -16.03
CA ALA A 26 29.80 -27.12 -17.02
C ALA A 26 28.49 -26.34 -16.97
N GLU A 27 27.87 -26.25 -18.15
CA GLU A 27 26.46 -26.07 -18.40
C GLU A 27 25.59 -26.82 -17.38
N SER A 28 24.79 -26.09 -16.61
CA SER A 28 23.67 -26.65 -15.85
C SER A 28 22.41 -25.89 -16.23
N THR A 29 21.67 -26.51 -17.12
CA THR A 29 20.30 -26.22 -17.51
C THR A 29 19.34 -26.54 -16.35
N GLU A 30 18.26 -25.75 -16.27
CA GLU A 30 17.01 -25.98 -15.53
C GLU A 30 16.99 -25.92 -14.00
N GLY A 31 16.06 -25.09 -13.49
CA GLY A 31 15.35 -25.39 -12.24
C GLY A 31 14.85 -24.18 -11.44
N GLY A 32 13.61 -23.75 -11.69
CA GLY A 32 12.77 -23.21 -10.61
C GLY A 32 12.60 -21.69 -10.54
N GLN A 33 11.90 -21.11 -11.51
CA GLN A 33 11.27 -19.80 -11.36
C GLN A 33 9.77 -19.95 -11.69
N LYS A 34 9.01 -20.51 -10.74
CA LYS A 34 7.55 -20.71 -10.87
C LYS A 34 6.71 -20.07 -9.77
N ASP A 35 7.32 -19.33 -8.83
CA ASP A 35 6.57 -18.81 -7.67
C ASP A 35 6.31 -17.31 -7.68
N THR A 36 6.80 -16.56 -8.68
CA THR A 36 6.60 -15.09 -8.74
C THR A 36 5.28 -14.67 -9.40
N ALA A 37 4.57 -15.57 -10.08
CA ALA A 37 3.28 -15.27 -10.72
C ALA A 37 2.08 -15.52 -9.78
N ALA A 38 2.21 -16.42 -8.79
CA ALA A 38 1.14 -16.80 -7.88
C ALA A 38 0.88 -15.78 -6.76
N GLN A 39 1.82 -14.86 -6.50
CA GLN A 39 1.68 -13.79 -5.50
C GLN A 39 1.31 -12.42 -6.10
N ALA A 40 1.30 -12.30 -7.44
CA ALA A 40 0.74 -11.15 -8.15
C ALA A 40 -0.79 -11.27 -8.37
N SER A 41 -1.39 -12.41 -8.02
CA SER A 41 -2.81 -12.73 -8.23
C SER A 41 -3.75 -12.23 -7.14
N ALA A 42 -3.24 -11.50 -6.13
CA ALA A 42 -4.07 -10.76 -5.18
C ALA A 42 -4.59 -9.41 -5.76
N ALA A 43 -4.39 -9.21 -7.06
CA ALA A 43 -4.73 -7.99 -7.78
C ALA A 43 -6.21 -8.02 -8.18
N LEU A 44 -6.97 -7.05 -7.66
CA LEU A 44 -8.43 -6.94 -7.69
C LEU A 44 -9.14 -7.92 -6.74
N ALA A 45 -9.13 -7.58 -5.45
CA ALA A 45 -10.12 -8.10 -4.51
C ALA A 45 -11.51 -7.51 -4.87
N GLY A 46 -12.14 -8.01 -5.93
CA GLY A 46 -13.50 -7.63 -6.32
C GLY A 46 -13.70 -7.44 -7.83
N ALA A 47 -14.97 -7.31 -8.22
CA ALA A 47 -15.35 -7.00 -9.59
C ALA A 47 -14.87 -5.59 -9.97
N VAL A 48 -14.19 -5.47 -11.11
CA VAL A 48 -13.94 -4.19 -11.77
C VAL A 48 -15.17 -3.80 -12.56
N THR A 49 -15.49 -2.50 -12.55
CA THR A 49 -16.49 -1.91 -13.43
C THR A 49 -15.90 -0.70 -14.13
N VAL A 50 -16.21 -0.55 -15.41
CA VAL A 50 -15.96 0.66 -16.17
C VAL A 50 -17.12 1.61 -15.91
N VAL A 51 -16.83 2.81 -15.42
CA VAL A 51 -17.81 3.86 -15.16
C VAL A 51 -17.63 4.96 -16.19
N LEU A 52 -18.73 5.46 -16.76
CA LEU A 52 -18.68 6.54 -17.73
C LEU A 52 -18.24 7.85 -17.06
N GLY A 53 -17.31 8.56 -17.70
CA GLY A 53 -16.72 9.82 -17.26
C GLY A 53 -15.45 9.67 -16.42
N ASP A 54 -14.62 10.70 -16.43
CA ASP A 54 -13.45 10.89 -15.56
C ASP A 54 -13.91 11.38 -14.18
N THR A 55 -14.48 10.46 -13.39
CA THR A 55 -15.25 10.77 -12.19
C THR A 55 -14.88 9.87 -11.02
N ALA A 56 -15.32 10.25 -9.82
CA ALA A 56 -15.20 9.39 -8.65
C ALA A 56 -16.05 8.13 -8.82
N CYS A 57 -15.59 7.04 -8.21
CA CYS A 57 -16.32 5.79 -8.22
C CYS A 57 -17.62 5.87 -7.39
N PRO A 58 -18.64 5.04 -7.74
CA PRO A 58 -19.86 4.94 -6.94
C PRO A 58 -19.56 4.43 -5.53
N SER A 59 -20.49 4.61 -4.59
CA SER A 59 -20.35 4.13 -3.21
C SER A 59 -20.04 2.63 -3.17
N GLY A 60 -19.08 2.26 -2.32
CA GLY A 60 -18.56 0.88 -2.25
C GLY A 60 -17.44 0.56 -3.23
N TYR A 61 -17.06 1.51 -4.09
CA TYR A 61 -15.97 1.34 -5.06
C TYR A 61 -14.93 2.46 -4.91
N THR A 62 -13.69 2.15 -5.28
CA THR A 62 -12.58 3.11 -5.40
C THR A 62 -11.92 2.90 -6.76
N LEU A 63 -11.13 3.87 -7.23
CA LEU A 63 -10.43 3.71 -8.52
C LEU A 63 -9.40 2.58 -8.42
N ALA A 64 -9.26 1.77 -9.47
CA ALA A 64 -8.21 0.76 -9.56
C ALA A 64 -6.84 1.45 -9.74
N SER A 65 -5.78 0.96 -9.10
CA SER A 65 -4.44 1.52 -9.28
C SER A 65 -3.81 1.12 -10.64
N PRO A 66 -2.80 1.86 -11.14
CA PRO A 66 -2.04 1.45 -12.31
C PRO A 66 -1.42 0.05 -12.20
N GLU A 67 -0.99 -0.36 -11.02
CA GLU A 67 -0.35 -1.65 -10.75
C GLU A 67 -1.40 -2.77 -10.82
N GLU A 68 -2.56 -2.55 -10.20
CA GLU A 68 -3.71 -3.45 -10.32
C GLU A 68 -4.17 -3.58 -11.77
N ALA A 69 -4.19 -2.45 -12.49
CA ALA A 69 -4.56 -2.41 -13.89
C ALA A 69 -3.53 -3.10 -14.79
N ARG A 70 -2.23 -3.02 -14.51
CA ARG A 70 -1.21 -3.80 -15.24
C ARG A 70 -1.37 -5.29 -15.00
N ALA A 71 -1.53 -5.68 -13.73
CA ALA A 71 -1.70 -7.07 -13.33
C ALA A 71 -2.96 -7.70 -13.95
N ASN A 72 -3.99 -6.89 -14.24
CA ASN A 72 -5.28 -7.36 -14.78
C ASN A 72 -5.63 -6.72 -16.12
N SER A 73 -4.64 -6.24 -16.86
CA SER A 73 -4.84 -5.41 -18.06
C SER A 73 -5.73 -6.10 -19.08
N SER A 74 -5.52 -7.38 -19.33
CA SER A 74 -6.36 -8.16 -20.25
C SER A 74 -7.84 -8.22 -19.81
N ALA A 75 -8.10 -8.42 -18.51
CA ALA A 75 -9.46 -8.53 -17.99
C ALA A 75 -10.20 -7.18 -18.02
N ILE A 76 -9.52 -6.10 -17.61
CA ILE A 76 -10.09 -4.75 -17.62
C ILE A 76 -10.34 -4.31 -19.06
N CYS A 77 -9.36 -4.51 -19.94
CA CYS A 77 -9.45 -4.09 -21.34
C CYS A 77 -10.56 -4.82 -22.10
N ALA A 78 -10.85 -6.08 -21.75
CA ALA A 78 -11.98 -6.82 -22.32
C ALA A 78 -13.36 -6.25 -21.94
N GLN A 79 -13.45 -5.45 -20.87
CA GLN A 79 -14.68 -4.77 -20.44
C GLN A 79 -14.80 -3.35 -21.00
N MET A 80 -13.74 -2.83 -21.63
CA MET A 80 -13.71 -1.49 -22.20
C MET A 80 -14.14 -1.49 -23.67
N GLY A 81 -14.72 -0.39 -24.12
CA GLY A 81 -14.91 -0.11 -25.54
C GLY A 81 -13.58 0.04 -26.27
N THR A 82 -13.59 -0.23 -27.58
CA THR A 82 -12.37 -0.29 -28.42
C THR A 82 -11.46 0.93 -28.28
N TRP A 83 -12.04 2.13 -28.18
CA TRP A 83 -11.30 3.40 -28.14
C TRP A 83 -11.43 4.12 -26.80
N ASP A 84 -11.88 3.42 -25.77
CA ASP A 84 -12.00 4.00 -24.44
C ASP A 84 -10.63 4.33 -23.85
N ILE A 85 -10.57 5.37 -23.04
CA ILE A 85 -9.45 5.64 -22.15
C ILE A 85 -10.06 5.92 -20.79
N ALA A 86 -9.68 5.13 -19.80
CA ALA A 86 -10.28 5.15 -18.48
C ALA A 86 -9.29 5.64 -17.43
N ARG A 87 -9.77 6.50 -16.55
CA ARG A 87 -9.07 6.99 -15.36
C ARG A 87 -8.82 5.84 -14.41
N LEU A 88 -7.58 5.78 -13.93
CA LEU A 88 -7.17 4.96 -12.80
C LEU A 88 -6.94 5.86 -11.59
N ALA A 89 -6.76 5.23 -10.44
CA ALA A 89 -6.29 5.93 -9.24
C ALA A 89 -4.95 6.59 -9.56
N ASN A 90 -4.59 7.57 -8.75
CA ASN A 90 -3.35 8.33 -8.94
C ASN A 90 -3.26 9.10 -10.27
N GLY A 91 -4.41 9.47 -10.86
CA GLY A 91 -4.40 10.15 -12.15
C GLY A 91 -3.81 9.28 -13.27
N GLY A 92 -3.63 7.98 -13.04
CA GLY A 92 -3.23 7.04 -14.06
C GLY A 92 -4.33 6.87 -15.11
N ALA A 93 -4.00 6.10 -16.15
CA ALA A 93 -4.98 5.73 -17.16
C ALA A 93 -4.69 4.33 -17.70
N ILE A 94 -5.74 3.67 -18.17
CA ILE A 94 -5.65 2.49 -19.03
C ILE A 94 -6.35 2.80 -20.35
N ASP A 95 -5.70 2.42 -21.44
CA ASP A 95 -6.26 2.55 -22.78
C ASP A 95 -7.07 1.31 -23.15
N GLY A 96 -8.05 1.45 -24.04
CA GLY A 96 -8.86 0.35 -24.56
C GLY A 96 -8.08 -0.54 -25.56
N PRO A 97 -8.71 -1.60 -26.07
CA PRO A 97 -8.02 -2.60 -26.88
C PRO A 97 -7.56 -2.07 -28.25
N GLY A 98 -8.24 -1.08 -28.82
CA GLY A 98 -7.80 -0.39 -30.05
C GLY A 98 -6.50 0.40 -29.89
N TYR A 99 -6.11 0.69 -28.65
CA TYR A 99 -4.85 1.35 -28.29
C TYR A 99 -3.85 0.38 -27.62
N GLY A 100 -4.14 -0.93 -27.59
CA GLY A 100 -3.23 -1.95 -27.08
C GLY A 100 -3.23 -2.10 -25.56
N CYS A 101 -4.28 -1.66 -24.85
CA CYS A 101 -4.42 -1.85 -23.40
C CYS A 101 -3.30 -1.24 -22.54
N GLY A 102 -2.69 -0.15 -23.01
CA GLY A 102 -1.57 0.51 -22.33
C GLY A 102 -1.97 1.10 -20.98
N VAL A 103 -1.20 0.82 -19.93
CA VAL A 103 -1.39 1.39 -18.58
C VAL A 103 -0.30 2.41 -18.27
N ARG A 104 -0.70 3.62 -17.90
CA ARG A 104 0.19 4.73 -17.54
C ARG A 104 -0.07 5.18 -16.10
N THR A 105 1.01 5.55 -15.40
CA THR A 105 0.93 6.03 -14.00
C THR A 105 0.36 7.43 -13.88
N PHE A 106 0.35 8.21 -14.96
CA PHE A 106 -0.18 9.56 -14.96
C PHE A 106 -0.70 9.95 -16.35
N ASP A 107 -1.85 10.63 -16.36
CA ASP A 107 -2.47 11.24 -17.53
C ASP A 107 -3.21 12.52 -17.13
N ALA A 108 -2.72 13.67 -17.58
CA ALA A 108 -3.30 14.97 -17.25
C ALA A 108 -4.54 15.33 -18.08
N ARG A 109 -4.91 14.51 -19.08
CA ARG A 109 -6.07 14.77 -19.94
C ARG A 109 -7.36 14.45 -19.18
N GLY A 110 -8.46 15.11 -19.52
CA GLY A 110 -9.79 14.67 -19.12
C GLY A 110 -10.18 13.40 -19.89
N LEU A 111 -10.58 12.36 -19.18
CA LEU A 111 -10.83 11.03 -19.76
C LEU A 111 -12.33 10.73 -19.95
N GLY A 112 -12.61 9.71 -20.76
CA GLY A 112 -13.99 9.32 -21.10
C GLY A 112 -14.62 8.38 -20.08
N ASN A 113 -13.82 7.67 -19.29
CA ASN A 113 -14.26 6.62 -18.38
C ASN A 113 -13.38 6.60 -17.10
N SER A 114 -13.76 5.77 -16.14
CA SER A 114 -13.01 5.47 -14.91
C SER A 114 -13.08 3.97 -14.61
N ILE A 115 -11.98 3.38 -14.14
CA ILE A 115 -11.95 1.98 -13.70
C ILE A 115 -12.13 1.95 -12.19
N CYS A 116 -13.27 1.41 -11.77
CA CYS A 116 -13.64 1.29 -10.38
C CYS A 116 -13.54 -0.16 -9.93
N LYS A 117 -12.89 -0.39 -8.80
CA LYS A 117 -12.85 -1.67 -8.09
C LYS A 117 -13.63 -1.57 -6.80
N GLN A 118 -14.21 -2.68 -6.36
CA GLN A 118 -14.86 -2.72 -5.05
C GLN A 118 -13.81 -2.44 -3.95
N VAL A 119 -14.16 -1.62 -2.97
CA VAL A 119 -13.34 -1.50 -1.75
C VAL A 119 -13.35 -2.87 -1.08
N GLY A 120 -12.19 -3.39 -0.68
CA GLY A 120 -12.09 -4.70 -0.03
C GLY A 120 -12.99 -4.80 1.21
N THR A 121 -13.23 -6.02 1.68
CA THR A 121 -14.16 -6.27 2.79
C THR A 121 -13.80 -5.40 3.99
N ALA A 122 -14.67 -4.45 4.32
CA ALA A 122 -14.59 -3.72 5.56
C ALA A 122 -15.16 -4.61 6.67
N SER A 123 -14.54 -4.57 7.84
CA SER A 123 -15.03 -5.26 9.03
C SER A 123 -14.78 -4.42 10.26
N GLU A 124 -15.73 -4.43 11.17
CA GLU A 124 -15.50 -4.02 12.54
C GLU A 124 -14.70 -5.10 13.29
N SER A 125 -13.72 -4.67 14.08
CA SER A 125 -12.92 -5.53 14.95
C SER A 125 -12.99 -5.03 16.37
N LEU A 126 -13.02 -5.94 17.35
CA LEU A 126 -12.93 -5.58 18.77
C LEU A 126 -11.50 -5.12 19.11
N GLY A 127 -11.39 -4.07 19.90
CA GLY A 127 -10.14 -3.50 20.40
C GLY A 127 -9.75 -2.17 19.76
N ASP A 128 -9.09 -1.31 20.53
CA ASP A 128 -8.65 0.02 20.10
C ASP A 128 -7.39 -0.07 19.22
N GLY A 129 -7.57 0.10 17.91
CA GLY A 129 -6.47 0.12 16.93
C GLY A 129 -6.02 -1.27 16.51
N VAL A 130 -6.85 -2.29 16.70
CA VAL A 130 -6.51 -3.69 16.41
C VAL A 130 -7.29 -4.18 15.20
N CYS A 131 -6.58 -4.67 14.19
CA CYS A 131 -7.18 -5.33 13.03
C CYS A 131 -6.77 -6.79 12.93
N PRO A 132 -7.68 -7.67 12.43
CA PRO A 132 -7.33 -9.04 12.07
C PRO A 132 -6.21 -9.09 11.03
N SER A 133 -5.52 -10.23 10.96
CA SER A 133 -4.47 -10.45 9.96
C SER A 133 -4.99 -10.20 8.53
N GLY A 134 -4.23 -9.45 7.75
CA GLY A 134 -4.60 -9.09 6.36
C GLY A 134 -5.49 -7.85 6.22
N LEU A 135 -5.95 -7.25 7.32
CA LEU A 135 -6.70 -6.00 7.33
C LEU A 135 -5.90 -4.88 8.02
N THR A 136 -6.24 -3.64 7.72
CA THR A 136 -5.66 -2.46 8.34
C THR A 136 -6.73 -1.49 8.80
N LEU A 137 -6.39 -0.62 9.74
CA LEU A 137 -7.28 0.48 10.11
C LEU A 137 -7.57 1.34 8.88
N VAL A 138 -8.85 1.64 8.68
CA VAL A 138 -9.32 2.62 7.71
C VAL A 138 -8.89 4.01 8.17
N SER A 139 -8.36 4.86 7.30
CA SER A 139 -8.03 6.24 7.65
C SER A 139 -9.26 7.15 7.61
N PRO A 140 -9.29 8.30 8.32
CA PRO A 140 -10.40 9.27 8.23
C PRO A 140 -10.68 9.73 6.80
N LEU A 141 -9.63 9.84 5.98
CA LEU A 141 -9.77 10.27 4.60
C LEU A 141 -10.43 9.18 3.74
N VAL A 142 -10.06 7.91 3.95
CA VAL A 142 -10.71 6.74 3.31
C VAL A 142 -12.16 6.62 3.76
N ALA A 143 -12.42 6.75 5.06
CA ALA A 143 -13.76 6.70 5.61
C ALA A 143 -14.69 7.74 4.95
N ARG A 144 -14.17 8.92 4.61
CA ARG A 144 -14.94 10.01 3.96
C ARG A 144 -15.26 9.78 2.48
N THR A 145 -14.53 8.93 1.77
CA THR A 145 -14.86 8.60 0.37
C THR A 145 -16.05 7.63 0.28
N ASN A 146 -16.23 6.80 1.31
CA ASN A 146 -17.31 5.81 1.40
C ASN A 146 -17.96 5.77 2.79
N PRO A 147 -18.50 6.90 3.30
CA PRO A 147 -18.96 6.99 4.67
C PRO A 147 -20.16 6.09 4.94
N SER A 148 -21.08 5.95 3.98
CA SER A 148 -22.24 5.07 4.12
C SER A 148 -21.84 3.59 4.16
N GLY A 149 -20.92 3.15 3.30
CA GLY A 149 -20.47 1.76 3.27
C GLY A 149 -19.73 1.36 4.54
N PHE A 150 -18.81 2.20 5.01
CA PHE A 150 -18.10 1.95 6.27
C PHE A 150 -19.02 2.05 7.49
N CYS A 151 -19.95 3.01 7.52
CA CYS A 151 -20.88 3.15 8.64
C CYS A 151 -21.80 1.94 8.78
N ALA A 152 -22.26 1.37 7.64
CA ALA A 152 -23.07 0.16 7.64
C ALA A 152 -22.34 -1.09 8.14
N THR A 153 -21.01 -1.03 8.24
CA THR A 153 -20.17 -2.11 8.76
C THR A 153 -20.10 -2.09 10.29
N LEU A 154 -20.36 -0.95 10.92
CA LEU A 154 -20.32 -0.77 12.37
C LEU A 154 -21.66 -1.14 13.01
N GLY A 155 -21.64 -1.66 14.23
CA GLY A 155 -22.85 -1.77 15.02
C GLY A 155 -23.46 -0.40 15.35
N THR A 156 -24.75 -0.41 15.73
CA THR A 156 -25.58 0.80 15.76
C THR A 156 -25.01 1.94 16.61
N TRP A 157 -24.40 1.60 17.76
CA TRP A 157 -23.87 2.57 18.73
C TRP A 157 -22.38 2.41 18.93
N ASP A 158 -21.70 1.80 17.97
CA ASP A 158 -20.28 1.59 18.06
C ASP A 158 -19.51 2.86 17.65
N VAL A 159 -18.30 3.01 18.19
CA VAL A 159 -17.36 4.03 17.77
C VAL A 159 -16.04 3.32 17.52
N ALA A 160 -15.60 3.34 16.28
CA ALA A 160 -14.47 2.56 15.81
C ALA A 160 -13.24 3.44 15.59
N ARG A 161 -12.09 2.97 16.06
CA ARG A 161 -10.79 3.57 15.79
C ARG A 161 -10.48 3.53 14.30
N LEU A 162 -10.01 4.66 13.80
CA LEU A 162 -9.41 4.82 12.47
C LEU A 162 -7.88 4.96 12.59
N ALA A 163 -7.19 4.84 11.47
CA ALA A 163 -5.76 5.08 11.38
C ALA A 163 -5.42 6.53 11.77
N GLY A 164 -4.20 6.76 12.27
CA GLY A 164 -3.75 8.09 12.70
C GLY A 164 -4.45 8.64 13.95
N GLY A 165 -5.18 7.79 14.68
CA GLY A 165 -5.89 8.18 15.90
C GLY A 165 -7.27 8.80 15.66
N GLY A 166 -7.81 8.76 14.43
CA GLY A 166 -9.17 9.19 14.15
C GLY A 166 -10.24 8.24 14.70
N SER A 167 -11.51 8.59 14.48
CA SER A 167 -12.64 7.70 14.79
C SER A 167 -13.79 7.84 13.80
N MET A 168 -14.58 6.77 13.69
CA MET A 168 -15.85 6.76 12.97
C MET A 168 -16.96 6.25 13.88
N ASP A 169 -18.07 6.98 13.94
CA ASP A 169 -19.23 6.58 14.70
C ASP A 169 -20.14 5.67 13.86
N GLY A 170 -20.88 4.78 14.52
CA GLY A 170 -21.92 3.93 13.93
C GLY A 170 -23.18 4.72 13.52
N PRO A 171 -24.16 4.05 12.90
CA PRO A 171 -25.30 4.71 12.29
C PRO A 171 -26.25 5.37 13.31
N GLY A 172 -26.35 4.86 14.53
CA GLY A 172 -27.12 5.48 15.61
C GLY A 172 -26.57 6.85 16.05
N TYR A 173 -25.26 7.08 15.84
CA TYR A 173 -24.59 8.36 16.07
C TYR A 173 -24.44 9.21 14.80
N GLY A 174 -25.04 8.79 13.69
CA GLY A 174 -25.05 9.58 12.44
C GLY A 174 -23.77 9.49 11.62
N CYS A 175 -22.96 8.42 11.79
CA CYS A 175 -21.79 8.16 10.94
C CYS A 175 -20.70 9.26 10.98
N GLY A 176 -20.53 9.94 12.12
CA GLY A 176 -19.54 11.02 12.26
C GLY A 176 -18.11 10.50 12.10
N ILE A 177 -17.26 11.22 11.34
CA ILE A 177 -15.84 10.90 11.16
C ILE A 177 -15.00 12.02 11.77
N ARG A 178 -14.03 11.67 12.63
CA ARG A 178 -13.09 12.60 13.27
C ARG A 178 -11.67 12.26 12.87
N ASP A 179 -10.86 13.28 12.58
CA ASP A 179 -9.44 13.10 12.23
C ASP A 179 -8.57 12.74 13.44
N VAL A 180 -8.97 13.19 14.63
CA VAL A 180 -8.29 12.90 15.90
C VAL A 180 -9.33 12.61 16.98
N ASP A 181 -9.15 11.51 17.68
CA ASP A 181 -9.97 11.09 18.81
C ASP A 181 -9.07 10.45 19.88
N THR A 182 -8.87 11.14 20.99
CA THR A 182 -7.96 10.67 22.05
C THR A 182 -8.62 9.74 23.05
N ARG A 183 -9.91 9.44 22.90
CA ARG A 183 -10.63 8.52 23.78
C ARG A 183 -10.17 7.09 23.52
N GLY A 184 -10.19 6.24 24.54
CA GLY A 184 -10.07 4.79 24.34
C GLY A 184 -11.35 4.25 23.71
N LEU A 185 -11.24 3.53 22.59
CA LEU A 185 -12.36 3.02 21.81
C LEU A 185 -12.50 1.51 21.95
N GLY A 186 -13.73 1.00 21.91
CA GLY A 186 -14.00 -0.43 22.05
C GLY A 186 -13.70 -1.22 20.77
N ASN A 187 -13.77 -0.56 19.61
CA ASN A 187 -13.71 -1.19 18.30
C ASN A 187 -12.73 -0.48 17.37
N SER A 188 -12.45 -1.13 16.24
CA SER A 188 -11.63 -0.66 15.13
C SER A 188 -12.33 -0.92 13.81
N LEU A 189 -12.27 0.05 12.90
CA LEU A 189 -12.76 -0.15 11.55
C LEU A 189 -11.60 -0.58 10.67
N CYS A 190 -11.68 -1.80 10.18
CA CYS A 190 -10.63 -2.44 9.41
C CYS A 190 -11.07 -2.64 7.96
N ALA A 191 -10.16 -2.50 7.00
CA ALA A 191 -10.39 -2.84 5.61
C ALA A 191 -9.12 -3.42 4.98
N GLN A 192 -9.31 -4.19 3.92
CA GLN A 192 -8.20 -4.64 3.10
C GLN A 192 -7.74 -3.47 2.21
N MET A 193 -6.61 -2.85 2.56
CA MET A 193 -6.03 -1.74 1.79
C MET A 193 -4.75 -2.18 1.07
N SER A 194 -4.66 -1.82 -0.21
CA SER A 194 -3.48 -1.98 -1.04
C SER A 194 -2.60 -0.72 -1.00
N PHE A 195 -1.30 -0.90 -0.80
CA PHE A 195 -0.30 0.16 -0.93
C PHE A 195 0.35 0.12 -2.30
N VAL A 196 0.68 1.31 -2.80
CA VAL A 196 1.37 1.48 -4.07
C VAL A 196 2.52 2.46 -3.87
N GLU A 197 3.70 2.05 -4.33
CA GLU A 197 4.81 2.96 -4.56
C GLU A 197 4.57 3.74 -5.86
N VAL A 198 4.66 5.06 -5.80
CA VAL A 198 4.52 5.97 -6.94
C VAL A 198 5.86 6.65 -7.18
N LEU A 199 6.31 6.66 -8.43
CA LEU A 199 7.54 7.34 -8.83
C LEU A 199 7.38 8.87 -8.67
N GLY A 200 8.30 9.48 -7.94
CA GLY A 200 8.43 10.91 -7.68
C GLY A 200 7.99 11.35 -6.28
N ASP A 201 8.55 12.46 -5.79
CA ASP A 201 8.17 13.14 -4.52
C ASP A 201 6.84 13.92 -4.60
N LYS A 202 5.97 13.55 -5.54
CA LYS A 202 4.77 14.32 -5.86
C LYS A 202 3.62 13.92 -4.94
N PRO A 203 2.63 14.81 -4.72
CA PRO A 203 1.42 14.43 -3.99
C PRO A 203 0.79 13.20 -4.63
N CYS A 204 0.40 12.25 -3.79
CA CYS A 204 -0.44 11.13 -4.19
C CYS A 204 -1.64 11.67 -4.97
N ALA A 205 -1.96 11.04 -6.08
CA ALA A 205 -2.90 11.64 -7.00
C ALA A 205 -4.36 11.35 -6.57
N PRO A 206 -5.35 12.04 -7.14
CA PRO A 206 -6.70 12.11 -6.58
C PRO A 206 -7.29 10.73 -6.25
N GLY A 207 -7.95 10.62 -5.09
CA GLY A 207 -8.49 9.35 -4.59
C GLY A 207 -7.46 8.46 -3.89
N THR A 208 -6.25 8.97 -3.65
CA THR A 208 -5.25 8.32 -2.79
C THR A 208 -4.66 9.36 -1.84
N ALA A 209 -3.99 8.89 -0.79
CA ALA A 209 -3.24 9.77 0.11
C ALA A 209 -1.88 9.19 0.42
N LEU A 210 -0.94 10.07 0.77
CA LEU A 210 0.34 9.64 1.32
C LEU A 210 0.08 8.80 2.56
N LEU A 211 0.76 7.66 2.64
CA LEU A 211 0.77 6.83 3.84
C LEU A 211 1.42 7.63 4.97
N SER A 212 0.84 7.66 6.16
CA SER A 212 1.45 8.32 7.31
C SER A 212 2.61 7.50 7.90
N PRO A 213 3.58 8.13 8.60
CA PRO A 213 4.62 7.41 9.33
C PRO A 213 4.07 6.38 10.32
N GLN A 214 2.93 6.67 10.96
CA GLN A 214 2.30 5.74 11.89
C GLN A 214 1.73 4.51 11.18
N GLU A 215 1.03 4.69 10.06
CA GLU A 215 0.52 3.58 9.25
C GLU A 215 1.67 2.74 8.68
N ALA A 216 2.74 3.39 8.19
CA ALA A 216 3.93 2.72 7.71
C ALA A 216 4.57 1.86 8.81
N ARG A 217 4.64 2.34 10.06
CA ARG A 217 5.19 1.55 11.19
C ARG A 217 4.33 0.36 11.54
N ALA A 218 3.00 0.54 11.54
CA ALA A 218 2.07 -0.54 11.82
C ALA A 218 2.19 -1.71 10.82
N ARG A 219 2.67 -1.44 9.59
CA ARG A 219 2.81 -2.43 8.51
C ARG A 219 4.21 -2.44 7.91
N SER A 220 5.24 -2.19 8.71
CA SER A 220 6.60 -1.92 8.20
C SER A 220 7.14 -3.03 7.31
N ALA A 221 6.94 -4.30 7.66
CA ALA A 221 7.38 -5.43 6.83
C ALA A 221 6.65 -5.48 5.48
N GLU A 222 5.35 -5.25 5.46
CA GLU A 222 4.54 -5.29 4.25
C GLU A 222 4.83 -4.09 3.33
N VAL A 223 4.86 -2.89 3.91
CA VAL A 223 5.13 -1.65 3.17
C VAL A 223 6.56 -1.67 2.62
N CYS A 224 7.52 -2.18 3.39
CA CYS A 224 8.90 -2.31 2.92
C CYS A 224 9.03 -3.29 1.75
N ALA A 225 8.23 -4.37 1.75
CA ALA A 225 8.18 -5.32 0.64
C ALA A 225 7.58 -4.72 -0.65
N LYS A 226 6.93 -3.55 -0.57
CA LYS A 226 6.44 -2.81 -1.75
C LYS A 226 7.48 -1.89 -2.38
N LEU A 227 8.53 -1.54 -1.64
CA LEU A 227 9.61 -0.68 -2.12
C LEU A 227 10.71 -1.52 -2.78
N ALA A 228 11.37 -1.01 -3.83
CA ALA A 228 12.61 -1.65 -4.26
C ALA A 228 13.69 -1.51 -3.15
N PRO A 229 14.73 -2.36 -3.14
CA PRO A 229 15.69 -2.39 -2.05
C PRO A 229 16.32 -1.03 -1.71
N TRP A 230 16.55 -0.19 -2.71
CA TRP A 230 17.23 1.09 -2.56
C TRP A 230 16.32 2.31 -2.72
N ASP A 231 15.01 2.10 -2.69
CA ASP A 231 14.05 3.19 -2.79
C ASP A 231 13.91 3.92 -1.46
N VAL A 232 13.54 5.20 -1.55
CA VAL A 232 13.13 6.01 -0.41
C VAL A 232 11.87 6.75 -0.81
N ALA A 233 10.78 6.45 -0.11
CA ALA A 233 9.45 6.93 -0.45
C ALA A 233 8.95 7.96 0.56
N ARG A 234 8.35 9.03 0.03
CA ARG A 234 7.65 10.06 0.79
C ARG A 234 6.44 9.50 1.52
N LEU A 235 6.28 9.91 2.77
CA LEU A 235 5.10 9.69 3.61
C LEU A 235 4.39 11.02 3.91
N ALA A 236 3.18 10.94 4.46
CA ALA A 236 2.40 12.11 4.85
C ALA A 236 3.13 12.91 5.93
N GLY A 237 2.86 14.22 5.99
CA GLY A 237 3.47 15.10 6.98
C GLY A 237 4.98 15.32 6.81
N GLY A 238 5.55 14.96 5.64
CA GLY A 238 6.97 15.11 5.36
C GLY A 238 7.83 13.93 5.81
N GLY A 239 7.23 12.84 6.29
CA GLY A 239 7.96 11.62 6.64
C GLY A 239 8.56 10.88 5.45
N SER A 240 9.33 9.84 5.73
CA SER A 240 9.87 8.94 4.70
C SER A 240 9.96 7.50 5.19
N MET A 241 9.96 6.57 4.24
CA MET A 241 10.29 5.17 4.47
C MET A 241 11.35 4.69 3.47
N ASP A 242 12.36 4.01 3.97
CA ASP A 242 13.40 3.41 3.14
C ASP A 242 13.01 1.98 2.72
N GLY A 243 13.56 1.52 1.60
CA GLY A 243 13.47 0.14 1.14
C GLY A 243 14.32 -0.84 1.96
N SER A 244 14.24 -2.12 1.59
CA SER A 244 14.86 -3.23 2.36
C SER A 244 16.39 -3.20 2.37
N GLY A 245 17.03 -2.68 1.32
CA GLY A 245 18.48 -2.49 1.26
C GLY A 245 19.00 -1.44 2.26
N TYR A 246 18.14 -0.52 2.70
CA TYR A 246 18.41 0.44 3.77
C TYR A 246 17.82 0.02 5.14
N GLY A 247 17.25 -1.18 5.24
CA GLY A 247 16.72 -1.73 6.49
C GLY A 247 15.32 -1.25 6.86
N CYS A 248 14.51 -0.80 5.91
CA CYS A 248 13.10 -0.44 6.13
C CYS A 248 12.88 0.70 7.16
N GLY A 249 13.82 1.65 7.25
CA GLY A 249 13.76 2.74 8.22
C GLY A 249 12.60 3.70 7.94
N ILE A 250 11.86 4.10 8.99
CA ILE A 250 10.75 5.06 8.90
C ILE A 250 11.09 6.32 9.70
N ARG A 251 10.96 7.49 9.07
CA ARG A 251 11.21 8.80 9.67
C ARG A 251 9.93 9.62 9.67
N ASP A 252 9.66 10.34 10.76
CA ASP A 252 8.52 11.27 10.83
C ASP A 252 8.75 12.54 10.00
N TRP A 253 10.02 12.86 9.73
CA TRP A 253 10.41 14.05 8.98
C TRP A 253 11.66 13.79 8.15
N ASP A 254 11.60 14.14 6.87
CA ASP A 254 12.70 14.02 5.93
C ASP A 254 12.67 15.18 4.92
N THR A 255 13.71 16.02 4.94
CA THR A 255 13.77 17.21 4.08
C THR A 255 14.38 16.93 2.71
N ARG A 256 14.88 15.72 2.46
CA ARG A 256 15.48 15.36 1.17
C ARG A 256 14.40 15.32 0.10
N THR A 257 14.73 15.70 -1.14
CA THR A 257 13.89 15.40 -2.30
C THR A 257 13.93 13.89 -2.55
N LEU A 258 12.78 13.24 -2.52
CA LEU A 258 12.70 11.79 -2.62
C LEU A 258 12.39 11.31 -4.05
N GLY A 259 12.84 10.10 -4.36
CA GLY A 259 12.62 9.50 -5.67
C GLY A 259 11.20 8.98 -5.84
N ASN A 260 10.50 8.65 -4.75
CA ASN A 260 9.22 7.96 -4.73
C ASN A 260 8.28 8.52 -3.64
N ALA A 261 7.03 8.09 -3.67
CA ALA A 261 6.00 8.34 -2.65
C ALA A 261 5.23 7.05 -2.36
N LEU A 262 4.87 6.81 -1.11
CA LEU A 262 4.00 5.70 -0.73
C LEU A 262 2.57 6.20 -0.60
N CYS A 263 1.71 5.70 -1.49
CA CYS A 263 0.32 6.07 -1.55
C CYS A 263 -0.58 4.90 -1.12
N GLN A 264 -1.66 5.23 -0.43
CA GLN A 264 -2.76 4.32 -0.11
C GLN A 264 -4.04 4.80 -0.77
N SER A 265 -4.83 3.86 -1.30
CA SER A 265 -6.16 4.16 -1.84
C SER A 265 -7.05 4.76 -0.75
N LEU A 266 -7.78 5.82 -1.09
CA LEU A 266 -8.88 6.36 -0.30
C LEU A 266 -10.19 5.67 -0.63
#